data_AF-A0A0D2M0S1-F1
#
_entry.id   AF-A0A0D2M0S1-F1
#
_cell.length_a   1.000
_cell.length_b   1.000
_cell.length_c   1.000
_cell.angle_alpha   90.00
_cell.angle_beta   90.00
_cell.angle_gamma   90.00
#
_symmetry.space_group_name_H-M   'P 1'
#
loop_
_entity.id
_entity.type
_entity.pdbx_description
1 polymer ?
#
loop_
_entity_poly.entity_id
_entity_poly.type
_entity_poly.pdbx_seq_one_letter_code
_entity_poly.pdbx_strand_id
1 'polypeptide(L)'
;MHLMAAGFSTMYLNERLVFGLAPPDIAGVFSQRLRWAMGALQILLRRNPLAAPGLTLAQSLLFFESCAYHFLAASTVLTSLAPVPFLFLGASPLQCDSLWEFTIAFGTFYALNRLMLFMAHRGTEGAMLEMWRGSQTWIWMSPNHLKAVFKVVLAESGLPWWLGGSSKAI
;
A
#
# COMPACT_ATOMS: atom_id res chain seq x y z
N MET A 1 8.88 9.14 -13.87
CA MET A 1 9.88 9.73 -12.96
C MET A 1 11.03 10.42 -13.71
N HIS A 2 11.83 9.75 -14.55
CA HIS A 2 12.97 10.39 -15.24
C HIS A 2 12.61 11.62 -16.08
N LEU A 3 11.51 11.57 -16.86
CA LEU A 3 11.07 12.71 -17.65
C LEU A 3 10.69 13.91 -16.77
N MET A 4 9.97 13.68 -15.68
CA MET A 4 9.64 14.76 -14.74
C MET A 4 10.89 15.35 -14.08
N ALA A 5 11.87 14.51 -13.74
CA ALA A 5 13.18 14.95 -13.24
C ALA A 5 13.99 15.75 -14.28
N ALA A 6 13.73 15.54 -15.57
CA ALA A 6 14.32 16.29 -16.67
C ALA A 6 13.54 17.57 -17.01
N GLY A 7 12.53 17.95 -16.21
CA GLY A 7 11.74 19.17 -16.39
C GLY A 7 10.49 19.03 -17.26
N PHE A 8 10.13 17.82 -17.70
CA PHE A 8 8.89 17.60 -18.44
C PHE A 8 7.67 17.64 -17.51
N SER A 9 6.57 18.22 -18.00
CA SER A 9 5.30 18.33 -17.28
C SER A 9 4.32 17.24 -17.70
N THR A 10 3.45 16.84 -16.77
CA THR A 10 2.37 15.87 -17.00
C THR A 10 1.02 16.49 -16.61
N MET A 11 -0.04 16.14 -17.34
CA MET A 11 -1.42 16.54 -17.03
C MET A 11 -2.32 15.31 -17.06
N TYR A 12 -3.31 15.26 -16.15
CA TYR A 12 -4.34 14.22 -16.12
C TYR A 12 -5.67 14.79 -16.62
N LEU A 13 -6.27 14.14 -17.62
CA LEU A 13 -7.60 14.45 -18.13
C LEU A 13 -8.58 13.41 -17.60
N ASN A 14 -9.55 13.85 -16.80
CA ASN A 14 -10.53 12.96 -16.17
C ASN A 14 -11.70 12.64 -17.09
N GLU A 15 -11.40 12.04 -18.25
CA GLU A 15 -12.41 11.63 -19.25
C GLU A 15 -12.17 10.18 -19.68
N ARG A 16 -13.26 9.41 -19.80
CA ARG A 16 -13.21 8.00 -20.21
C ARG A 16 -13.02 7.88 -21.72
N LEU A 17 -11.76 7.96 -22.16
CA LEU A 17 -11.38 7.88 -23.58
C LEU A 17 -11.00 6.46 -24.04
N VAL A 18 -10.75 5.53 -23.13
CA VAL A 18 -10.30 4.16 -23.43
C VAL A 18 -11.05 3.14 -22.57
N PHE A 19 -11.44 2.02 -23.18
CA PHE A 19 -12.08 0.88 -22.50
C PHE A 19 -11.12 -0.31 -22.49
N GLY A 20 -10.53 -0.59 -21.34
CA GLY A 20 -9.62 -1.72 -21.14
C GLY A 20 -10.34 -2.98 -20.65
N LEU A 21 -9.70 -4.14 -20.85
CA LEU A 21 -10.15 -5.40 -20.27
C LEU A 21 -9.54 -5.59 -18.88
N ALA A 22 -10.40 -5.90 -17.90
CA ALA A 22 -9.97 -6.38 -16.59
C ALA A 22 -9.64 -7.89 -16.65
N PRO A 23 -8.81 -8.43 -15.74
CA PRO A 23 -8.63 -9.87 -15.64
C PRO A 23 -9.99 -10.56 -15.44
N PRO A 24 -10.26 -11.66 -16.17
CA PRO A 24 -11.57 -12.32 -16.13
C PRO A 24 -11.80 -13.11 -14.83
N ASP A 25 -10.74 -13.36 -14.06
CA ASP A 25 -10.76 -14.16 -12.85
C ASP A 25 -9.97 -13.53 -11.70
N ILE A 26 -10.22 -14.04 -10.50
CA ILE A 26 -9.57 -13.55 -9.27
C ILE A 26 -8.07 -13.83 -9.31
N ALA A 27 -7.64 -15.01 -9.80
CA ALA A 27 -6.23 -15.37 -9.89
C ALA A 27 -5.44 -14.38 -10.77
N GLY A 28 -6.02 -13.94 -11.88
CA GLY A 28 -5.47 -12.92 -12.75
C GLY A 28 -5.38 -11.55 -12.07
N VAL A 29 -6.38 -11.15 -11.29
CA VAL A 29 -6.33 -9.92 -10.48
C VAL A 29 -5.16 -9.96 -9.48
N PHE A 30 -5.02 -11.03 -8.71
CA PHE A 30 -3.93 -11.18 -7.74
C PHE A 30 -2.55 -11.15 -8.42
N SER A 31 -2.42 -11.88 -9.54
CA SER A 31 -1.17 -11.93 -10.31
C SER A 31 -0.79 -10.57 -10.90
N GLN A 32 -1.76 -9.81 -11.41
CA GLN A 32 -1.54 -8.46 -11.91
C GLN A 32 -1.10 -7.51 -10.79
N ARG A 33 -1.84 -7.47 -9.67
CA ARG A 33 -1.53 -6.60 -8.53
C ARG A 33 -0.18 -6.94 -7.89
N LEU A 34 0.18 -8.23 -7.85
CA LEU A 34 1.48 -8.68 -7.38
C LEU A 34 2.63 -8.11 -8.23
N ARG A 35 2.48 -8.15 -9.57
CA ARG A 35 3.49 -7.56 -10.47
C ARG A 35 3.64 -6.06 -10.29
N TRP A 36 2.52 -5.33 -10.15
CA TRP A 36 2.56 -3.89 -9.89
C TRP A 36 3.29 -3.58 -8.57
N ALA A 37 2.97 -4.33 -7.51
CA ALA A 37 3.62 -4.15 -6.23
C ALA A 37 5.12 -4.43 -6.27
N MET A 38 5.53 -5.52 -6.92
CA MET A 38 6.94 -5.84 -7.06
C MET A 38 7.69 -4.77 -7.87
N GLY A 39 7.11 -4.28 -8.96
CA GLY A 39 7.73 -3.23 -9.79
C GLY A 39 7.92 -1.91 -9.03
N ALA A 40 6.92 -1.49 -8.27
CA ALA A 40 7.00 -0.27 -7.46
C ALA A 40 8.06 -0.39 -6.35
N LEU A 41 8.11 -1.54 -5.66
CA LEU A 41 9.15 -1.81 -4.65
C LEU A 41 10.56 -1.85 -5.24
N GLN A 42 10.72 -2.45 -6.44
CA GLN A 42 12.02 -2.44 -7.14
C GLN A 42 12.46 -1.03 -7.50
N ILE A 43 11.54 -0.16 -7.94
CA ILE A 43 11.84 1.27 -8.17
C ILE A 43 12.33 1.91 -6.87
N LEU A 44 11.62 1.68 -5.76
CA LEU A 44 12.00 2.27 -4.47
C LEU A 44 13.38 1.82 -3.99
N LEU A 45 13.69 0.53 -4.05
CA LEU A 45 14.95 -0.01 -3.55
C LEU A 45 16.14 0.32 -4.45
N ARG A 46 15.95 0.34 -5.78
CA ARG A 46 17.03 0.63 -6.73
C ARG A 46 17.20 2.12 -7.01
N ARG A 47 16.12 2.89 -6.91
CA ARG A 47 16.10 4.32 -7.26
C ARG A 47 15.07 5.07 -6.43
N ASN A 48 15.37 5.21 -5.14
CA ASN A 48 14.53 5.90 -4.17
C ASN A 48 14.09 7.28 -4.69
N PRO A 49 12.78 7.53 -4.89
CA PRO A 49 12.27 8.80 -5.39
C PRO A 49 12.64 10.01 -4.51
N LEU A 50 12.84 9.80 -3.20
CA LEU A 50 13.26 10.88 -2.28
C LEU A 50 14.70 11.35 -2.52
N ALA A 51 15.55 10.48 -3.08
CA ALA A 51 16.94 10.78 -3.40
C ALA A 51 17.15 11.04 -4.91
N ALA A 52 16.09 11.01 -5.71
CA ALA A 52 16.20 11.21 -7.15
C ALA A 52 16.41 12.71 -7.47
N PRO A 53 17.51 13.07 -8.17
CA PRO A 53 17.76 14.47 -8.54
C PRO A 53 16.74 14.96 -9.58
N GLY A 54 16.46 16.27 -9.55
CA GLY A 54 15.61 16.95 -10.54
C GLY A 54 14.10 16.90 -10.26
N LEU A 55 13.65 16.14 -9.26
CA LEU A 55 12.25 16.17 -8.82
C LEU A 55 11.98 17.29 -7.83
N THR A 56 10.79 17.89 -7.89
CA THR A 56 10.30 18.75 -6.80
C THR A 56 9.94 17.90 -5.59
N LEU A 57 9.93 18.49 -4.39
CA LEU A 57 9.55 17.79 -3.17
C LEU A 57 8.18 17.11 -3.29
N ALA A 58 7.20 17.79 -3.89
CA ALA A 58 5.87 17.22 -4.11
C ALA A 58 5.91 15.99 -5.02
N GLN A 59 6.66 16.04 -6.13
CA GLN A 59 6.82 14.90 -7.03
C GLN A 59 7.54 13.74 -6.34
N SER A 60 8.60 14.01 -5.59
CA SER A 60 9.34 13.01 -4.83
C SER A 60 8.46 12.30 -3.81
N LEU A 61 7.63 13.05 -3.07
CA LEU A 61 6.70 12.48 -2.09
C LEU A 61 5.61 11.63 -2.76
N LEU A 62 5.04 12.07 -3.88
CA LEU A 62 4.04 11.29 -4.63
C LEU A 62 4.62 9.98 -5.17
N PHE A 63 5.82 10.02 -5.77
CA PHE A 63 6.47 8.80 -6.24
C PHE A 63 6.89 7.89 -5.08
N PHE A 64 7.40 8.46 -3.99
CA PHE A 64 7.76 7.70 -2.81
C PHE A 64 6.55 7.00 -2.22
N GLU A 65 5.45 7.71 -1.98
CA GLU A 65 4.22 7.15 -1.42
C GLU A 65 3.69 6.00 -2.29
N SER A 66 3.59 6.21 -3.61
CA SER A 66 3.11 5.18 -4.55
C SER A 66 3.99 3.93 -4.62
N CYS A 67 5.26 4.00 -4.20
CA CYS A 67 6.12 2.83 -4.11
C CYS A 67 6.16 2.23 -2.70
N ALA A 68 6.19 3.08 -1.67
CA ALA A 68 6.36 2.67 -0.28
C ALA A 68 5.07 2.16 0.36
N TYR A 69 3.89 2.53 -0.15
CA TYR A 69 2.61 2.13 0.45
C TYR A 69 2.46 0.61 0.60
N HIS A 70 3.12 -0.18 -0.26
CA HIS A 70 3.11 -1.63 -0.19
C HIS A 70 3.68 -2.19 1.12
N PHE A 71 4.58 -1.48 1.80
CA PHE A 71 5.10 -1.89 3.11
C PHE A 71 4.05 -1.82 4.22
N LEU A 72 3.01 -0.99 4.06
CA LEU A 72 1.87 -0.91 5.00
C LEU A 72 1.03 -2.20 5.02
N ALA A 73 1.26 -3.10 4.07
CA ALA A 73 0.63 -4.42 4.08
C ALA A 73 1.03 -5.23 5.33
N ALA A 74 2.26 -5.08 5.82
CA ALA A 74 2.72 -5.77 7.03
C ALA A 74 1.91 -5.33 8.25
N SER A 75 1.76 -4.02 8.48
CA SER A 75 0.96 -3.50 9.60
C SER A 75 -0.51 -3.88 9.46
N THR A 76 -1.05 -3.92 8.24
CA THR A 76 -2.43 -4.34 7.96
C THR A 76 -2.64 -5.81 8.34
N VAL A 77 -1.77 -6.71 7.90
CA VAL A 77 -1.84 -8.14 8.23
C VAL A 77 -1.69 -8.35 9.74
N LEU A 78 -0.69 -7.74 10.37
CA LEU A 78 -0.44 -7.89 11.81
C LEU A 78 -1.62 -7.38 12.65
N THR A 79 -2.15 -6.19 12.33
CA THR A 79 -3.31 -5.62 13.04
C THR A 79 -4.57 -6.45 12.82
N SER A 80 -4.76 -7.01 11.62
CA SER A 80 -5.91 -7.89 11.32
C SER A 80 -5.86 -9.20 12.11
N LEU A 81 -4.66 -9.68 12.45
CA LEU A 81 -4.44 -10.87 13.26
C LEU A 81 -4.38 -10.59 14.76
N ALA A 82 -4.29 -9.33 15.19
CA ALA A 82 -4.19 -8.94 16.59
C ALA A 82 -5.30 -9.51 17.52
N PRO A 83 -6.56 -9.72 17.08
CA PRO A 83 -7.58 -10.36 17.91
C PRO A 83 -7.35 -11.86 18.14
N VAL A 84 -6.58 -12.54 17.29
CA VAL A 84 -6.42 -14.01 17.33
C VAL A 84 -5.75 -14.47 18.63
N PRO A 85 -4.59 -13.94 19.06
CA PRO A 85 -4.00 -14.32 20.35
C PRO A 85 -4.93 -14.09 21.55
N PHE A 86 -5.72 -13.01 21.54
CA PHE A 86 -6.68 -12.74 22.60
C PHE A 86 -7.76 -13.83 22.66
N LEU A 87 -8.33 -14.22 21.53
CA LEU A 87 -9.39 -15.23 21.46
C LEU A 87 -8.94 -16.62 21.92
N PHE A 88 -7.69 -17.00 21.67
CA PHE A 88 -7.18 -18.35 21.99
C PHE A 88 -6.38 -18.42 23.29
N LEU A 89 -5.70 -17.35 23.69
CA LEU A 89 -4.76 -17.35 24.81
C LEU A 89 -5.19 -16.40 25.95
N GLY A 90 -6.24 -15.60 25.74
CA GLY A 90 -6.63 -14.54 26.69
C GLY A 90 -5.62 -13.39 26.78
N ALA A 91 -4.56 -13.41 25.97
CA ALA A 91 -3.51 -12.40 25.96
C ALA A 91 -4.01 -11.16 25.20
N SER A 92 -4.44 -10.13 25.94
CA SER A 92 -4.86 -8.87 25.34
C SER A 92 -3.66 -8.16 24.70
N PRO A 93 -3.73 -7.73 23.43
CA PRO A 93 -2.68 -6.94 22.80
C PRO A 93 -2.63 -5.49 23.33
N LEU A 94 -3.65 -5.08 24.09
CA LEU A 94 -3.78 -3.74 24.64
C LEU A 94 -4.12 -3.84 26.13
N GLN A 95 -3.43 -3.05 26.95
CA GLN A 95 -3.78 -2.83 28.34
C GLN A 95 -4.38 -1.42 28.45
N CYS A 96 -5.61 -1.34 28.93
CA CYS A 96 -6.30 -0.08 29.21
C CYS A 96 -6.98 -0.21 30.57
N ASP A 97 -6.76 0.76 31.45
CA ASP A 97 -7.31 0.75 32.81
C ASP A 97 -8.83 0.99 32.79
N SER A 98 -9.32 1.72 31.79
CA SER A 98 -10.73 2.03 31.61
C SER A 98 -11.17 1.93 30.14
N LEU A 99 -12.37 1.38 29.91
CA LEU A 99 -13.00 1.30 28.59
C LEU A 99 -13.21 2.69 27.96
N TRP A 100 -13.43 3.71 28.79
CA TRP A 100 -13.70 5.07 28.32
C TRP A 100 -12.47 5.71 27.65
N GLU A 101 -11.29 5.46 28.19
CA GLU A 101 -10.02 5.95 27.63
C GLU A 101 -9.79 5.37 26.24
N PHE A 102 -9.99 4.05 26.09
CA PHE A 102 -9.93 3.39 24.78
C PHE A 102 -10.96 3.98 23.81
N THR A 103 -12.20 4.15 24.27
CA THR A 103 -13.31 4.62 23.43
C THR A 103 -13.07 6.04 22.93
N ILE A 104 -12.58 6.95 23.77
CA ILE A 104 -12.21 8.30 23.33
C ILE A 104 -11.04 8.23 22.37
N ALA A 105 -9.92 7.61 22.76
CA ALA A 105 -8.71 7.63 21.95
C ALA A 105 -8.92 7.00 20.56
N PHE A 106 -9.42 5.76 20.54
CA PHE A 106 -9.68 5.04 19.31
C PHE A 106 -10.87 5.63 18.54
N GLY A 107 -11.96 5.98 19.23
CA GLY A 107 -13.16 6.54 18.62
C GLY A 107 -12.88 7.87 17.93
N THR A 108 -12.14 8.78 18.57
CA THR A 108 -11.73 10.07 17.97
C THR A 108 -10.81 9.85 16.77
N PHE A 109 -9.78 9.01 16.90
CA PHE A 109 -8.90 8.68 15.78
C PHE A 109 -9.68 8.12 14.59
N TYR A 110 -10.55 7.13 14.83
CA TYR A 110 -11.32 6.47 13.80
C TYR A 110 -12.32 7.43 13.13
N ALA A 111 -13.03 8.24 13.92
CA ALA A 111 -13.99 9.22 13.40
C ALA A 111 -13.30 10.28 12.52
N LEU A 112 -12.17 10.82 12.96
CA LEU A 112 -11.39 11.80 12.18
C LEU A 112 -10.84 11.18 10.89
N ASN A 113 -10.34 9.95 10.95
CA ASN A 113 -9.88 9.22 9.77
C ASN A 113 -11.02 9.03 8.76
N ARG A 114 -12.20 8.61 9.22
CA ARG A 114 -13.38 8.42 8.36
C ARG A 114 -13.91 9.72 7.79
N LEU A 115 -13.90 10.81 8.56
CA LEU A 115 -14.29 12.12 8.07
C LEU A 115 -13.34 12.63 6.98
N MET A 116 -12.03 12.47 7.18
CA MET A 116 -11.03 12.85 6.19
C MET A 116 -11.20 12.05 4.88
N LEU A 117 -11.35 10.73 4.97
CA LEU A 117 -11.60 9.89 3.80
C LEU A 117 -12.92 10.25 3.11
N PHE A 118 -13.97 10.53 3.88
CA PHE A 118 -15.24 11.02 3.34
C PHE A 118 -15.02 12.30 2.52
N MET A 119 -14.32 13.29 3.09
CA MET A 119 -14.03 14.55 2.42
C MET A 119 -13.22 14.37 1.13
N ALA A 120 -12.22 13.48 1.16
CA ALA A 120 -11.38 13.20 -0.01
C ALA A 120 -12.15 12.54 -1.18
N HIS A 121 -13.22 11.78 -0.89
CA HIS A 121 -13.98 11.02 -1.90
C HIS A 121 -15.29 11.69 -2.33
N ARG A 122 -15.62 12.91 -1.86
CA ARG A 122 -16.91 13.56 -2.18
C ARG A 122 -17.13 13.83 -3.67
N GLY A 123 -16.06 13.92 -4.47
CA GLY A 123 -16.10 14.22 -5.90
C GLY A 123 -15.84 13.02 -6.82
N THR A 124 -15.69 11.81 -6.29
CA THR A 124 -15.40 10.61 -7.09
C THR A 124 -16.68 9.87 -7.47
N GLU A 125 -16.74 9.31 -8.67
CA GLU A 125 -17.84 8.43 -9.08
C GLU A 125 -17.97 7.26 -8.11
N GLY A 126 -19.20 6.99 -7.63
CA GLY A 126 -19.47 5.99 -6.61
C GLY A 126 -19.11 6.40 -5.16
N ALA A 127 -18.49 7.57 -4.96
CA ALA A 127 -18.26 8.24 -3.68
C ALA A 127 -17.93 7.30 -2.50
N MET A 128 -18.81 7.24 -1.49
CA MET A 128 -18.59 6.46 -0.27
C MET A 128 -18.61 4.95 -0.47
N LEU A 129 -19.38 4.47 -1.45
CA LEU A 129 -19.43 3.04 -1.74
C LEU A 129 -18.07 2.56 -2.24
N GLU A 130 -17.47 3.29 -3.17
CA GLU A 130 -16.15 2.95 -3.71
C GLU A 130 -15.03 3.15 -2.67
N MET A 131 -15.13 4.17 -1.80
CA MET A 131 -14.23 4.31 -0.65
C MET A 131 -14.27 3.08 0.27
N TRP A 132 -15.47 2.59 0.58
CA TRP A 132 -15.66 1.41 1.43
C TRP A 132 -15.12 0.13 0.77
N ARG A 133 -15.46 -0.08 -0.51
CA ARG A 133 -14.93 -1.20 -1.31
C ARG A 133 -13.40 -1.13 -1.43
N GLY A 134 -12.84 0.06 -1.57
CA GLY A 134 -11.39 0.29 -1.56
C GLY A 134 -10.74 -0.14 -0.25
N SER A 135 -11.32 0.23 0.89
CA SER A 135 -10.85 -0.19 2.21
C SER A 135 -10.86 -1.72 2.38
N GLN A 136 -11.95 -2.37 1.94
CA GLN A 136 -12.06 -3.83 1.97
C GLN A 136 -11.03 -4.48 1.03
N THR A 137 -10.89 -3.95 -0.18
CA THR A 137 -9.94 -4.47 -1.19
C THR A 137 -8.52 -4.39 -0.67
N TRP A 138 -8.13 -3.33 0.03
CA TRP A 138 -6.82 -3.22 0.65
C TRP A 138 -6.55 -4.36 1.64
N ILE A 139 -7.48 -4.63 2.56
CA ILE A 139 -7.34 -5.72 3.53
C ILE A 139 -7.18 -7.06 2.79
N TRP A 140 -8.03 -7.35 1.82
CA TRP A 140 -7.98 -8.59 1.03
C TRP A 140 -6.70 -8.71 0.19
N MET A 141 -6.14 -7.60 -0.30
CA MET A 141 -4.90 -7.57 -1.08
C MET A 141 -3.64 -7.51 -0.20
N SER A 142 -3.75 -7.18 1.09
CA SER A 142 -2.59 -7.01 1.96
C SER A 142 -1.68 -8.24 2.04
N PRO A 143 -2.16 -9.51 2.05
CA PRO A 143 -1.26 -10.65 1.98
C PRO A 143 -0.48 -10.72 0.66
N ASN A 144 -1.09 -10.28 -0.44
CA ASN A 144 -0.45 -10.25 -1.77
C ASN A 144 0.63 -9.16 -1.85
N HIS A 145 0.39 -8.00 -1.25
CA HIS A 145 1.38 -6.93 -1.12
C HIS A 145 2.52 -7.35 -0.19
N LEU A 146 2.22 -7.98 0.94
CA LEU A 146 3.23 -8.51 1.87
C LEU A 146 4.11 -9.57 1.17
N LYS A 147 3.52 -10.47 0.38
CA LYS A 147 4.24 -11.41 -0.48
C LYS A 147 5.16 -10.69 -1.47
N ALA A 148 4.73 -9.57 -2.05
CA ALA A 148 5.57 -8.76 -2.94
C ALA A 148 6.78 -8.19 -2.19
N VAL A 149 6.56 -7.64 -1.00
CA VAL A 149 7.62 -7.10 -0.12
C VAL A 149 8.68 -8.16 0.15
N PHE A 150 8.28 -9.35 0.64
CA PHE A 150 9.24 -10.43 0.90
C PHE A 150 10.02 -10.82 -0.35
N LYS A 151 9.34 -11.02 -1.49
CA LYS A 151 10.00 -11.42 -2.73
C LYS A 151 11.04 -10.40 -3.19
N VAL A 152 10.70 -9.11 -3.16
CA VAL A 152 11.60 -8.06 -3.65
C VAL A 152 12.74 -7.83 -2.66
N VAL A 153 12.45 -7.70 -1.37
CA VAL A 153 13.51 -7.49 -0.36
C VAL A 153 14.50 -8.64 -0.36
N LEU A 154 14.03 -9.90 -0.41
CA LEU A 154 14.93 -11.06 -0.51
C LEU A 154 15.74 -11.01 -1.81
N ALA A 155 15.10 -10.76 -2.95
CA ALA A 155 15.80 -10.69 -4.23
C ALA A 155 16.88 -9.59 -4.29
N GLU A 156 16.64 -8.43 -3.67
CA GLU A 156 17.56 -7.28 -3.66
C GLU A 156 18.54 -7.30 -2.46
N SER A 157 18.41 -8.23 -1.50
CA SER A 157 19.23 -8.29 -0.28
C SER A 157 20.67 -8.76 -0.49
N GLY A 158 21.04 -9.19 -1.71
CA GLY A 158 22.35 -9.79 -1.99
C GLY A 158 22.57 -11.18 -1.37
N LEU A 159 21.53 -11.78 -0.79
CA LEU A 159 21.61 -13.14 -0.24
C LEU A 159 21.91 -14.18 -1.33
N PRO A 160 22.54 -15.31 -0.96
CA PRO A 160 22.66 -16.45 -1.87
C PRO A 160 21.29 -16.95 -2.36
N TRP A 161 21.24 -17.52 -3.57
CA TRP A 161 19.99 -17.96 -4.20
C TRP A 161 19.18 -18.98 -3.38
N TRP A 162 19.85 -19.80 -2.56
CA TRP A 162 19.21 -20.78 -1.68
C TRP A 162 18.56 -20.15 -0.44
N LEU A 163 18.84 -18.87 -0.15
CA LEU A 163 18.13 -18.04 0.84
C LEU A 163 17.11 -17.09 0.18
N GLY A 164 16.86 -17.23 -1.12
CA GLY A 164 15.89 -16.41 -1.85
C GLY A 164 16.45 -15.12 -2.47
N GLY A 165 17.77 -14.92 -2.46
CA GLY A 165 18.38 -13.82 -3.19
C GLY A 165 18.53 -14.09 -4.69
N SER A 166 18.82 -13.05 -5.46
CA SER A 166 19.03 -13.16 -6.92
C SER A 166 20.43 -13.69 -7.23
N SER A 167 20.56 -14.70 -8.12
CA SER A 167 21.88 -15.13 -8.64
C SER A 167 22.50 -14.14 -9.62
N LYS A 168 21.74 -13.12 -10.04
CA LYS A 168 22.24 -12.02 -10.87
C LYS A 168 22.75 -10.92 -9.95
N ALA A 169 24.02 -11.01 -9.60
CA ALA A 169 24.83 -9.81 -9.39
C ALA A 169 24.83 -9.05 -10.72
N ILE A 170 24.26 -7.84 -10.73
CA ILE A 170 24.45 -6.84 -11.78
C ILE A 170 25.28 -5.74 -11.14
#